data_AF-A0A955SY62-F1
#
_entry.id   AF-A0A955SY62-F1
#
_cell.length_a   1.000
_cell.length_b   1.000
_cell.length_c   1.000
_cell.angle_alpha   90.00
_cell.angle_beta   90.00
_cell.angle_gamma   90.00
#
_symmetry.space_group_name_H-M   'P 1'
#
loop_
_entity.id
_entity.type
_entity.pdbx_description
1 polymer ?
#
loop_
_entity_poly.entity_id
_entity_poly.type
_entity_poly.pdbx_seq_one_letter_code
_entity_poly.pdbx_strand_id
1 'polypeptide(L)' 'VTKADNGTFHSIAFTTGDFKNPIQIKPRNRRVTQEACLHCHKEFVNHLLPAEQGGDMLNCIHCHTSVGHALR' A
#
# COMPACT_ATOMS: atom_id res chain seq x y z
N VAL A 1 11.29 -5.68 -8.59
CA VAL A 1 11.16 -6.72 -7.53
C VAL A 1 9.74 -6.90 -7.02
N THR A 2 8.99 -5.83 -6.65
CA THR A 2 7.66 -5.97 -6.00
C THR A 2 6.68 -6.92 -6.69
N LYS A 3 6.55 -6.85 -8.03
CA LYS A 3 5.65 -7.76 -8.76
C LYS A 3 6.08 -9.23 -8.68
N ALA A 4 7.38 -9.50 -8.75
CA ALA A 4 7.93 -10.84 -8.66
C ALA A 4 7.71 -11.42 -7.25
N ASP A 5 8.12 -10.68 -6.21
CA ASP A 5 7.95 -11.11 -4.82
C ASP A 5 6.47 -11.41 -4.51
N ASN A 6 5.57 -10.48 -4.86
CA ASN A 6 4.14 -10.65 -4.64
C ASN A 6 3.59 -11.83 -5.44
N GLY A 7 4.02 -12.03 -6.68
CA GLY A 7 3.65 -13.18 -7.49
C GLY A 7 4.02 -14.49 -6.83
N THR A 8 5.30 -14.65 -6.44
CA THR A 8 5.80 -15.87 -5.78
C THR A 8 5.06 -16.14 -4.47
N PHE A 9 4.92 -15.14 -3.59
CA PHE A 9 4.25 -15.34 -2.30
C PHE A 9 2.74 -15.60 -2.44
N HIS A 10 2.07 -14.97 -3.41
CA HIS A 10 0.66 -15.28 -3.69
C HIS A 10 0.51 -16.71 -4.20
N SER A 11 1.32 -17.13 -5.17
CA SER A 11 1.26 -18.51 -5.69
C SER A 11 1.43 -19.54 -4.58
N ILE A 12 2.43 -19.38 -3.72
CA ILE A 12 2.65 -20.31 -2.59
C ILE A 12 1.45 -20.30 -1.63
N ALA A 13 0.99 -19.13 -1.20
CA ALA A 13 -0.09 -19.01 -0.21
C ALA A 13 -1.42 -19.58 -0.73
N PHE A 14 -1.76 -19.37 -2.00
CA PHE A 14 -3.01 -19.90 -2.57
C PHE A 14 -2.91 -21.38 -2.96
N THR A 15 -1.73 -21.88 -3.35
CA THR A 15 -1.53 -23.32 -3.60
C THR A 15 -1.55 -24.13 -2.31
N THR A 16 -0.98 -23.60 -1.23
CA THR A 16 -0.91 -24.29 0.07
C THR A 16 -2.12 -24.00 0.97
N GLY A 17 -2.91 -22.98 0.66
CA GLY A 17 -4.00 -22.49 1.51
C GLY A 17 -3.52 -21.69 2.74
N ASP A 18 -2.21 -21.45 2.87
CA ASP A 18 -1.62 -20.71 4.00
C ASP A 18 -1.69 -19.20 3.76
N PHE A 19 -2.89 -18.63 3.92
CA PHE A 19 -3.10 -17.19 3.91
C PHE A 19 -3.99 -16.73 5.05
N LYS A 20 -3.76 -15.51 5.52
CA LYS A 20 -4.62 -14.87 6.51
C LYS A 20 -5.99 -14.57 5.90
N ASN A 21 -7.06 -14.95 6.60
CA ASN A 21 -8.42 -14.57 6.26
C ASN A 21 -9.02 -13.72 7.42
N PRO A 22 -9.44 -12.46 7.20
CA PRO A 22 -9.44 -11.73 5.92
C PRO A 22 -8.02 -11.37 5.45
N ILE A 23 -7.84 -11.31 4.13
CA ILE A 23 -6.57 -10.97 3.47
C ILE A 23 -6.19 -9.53 3.82
N GLN A 24 -4.95 -9.32 4.25
CA GLN A 24 -4.44 -8.00 4.64
C GLN A 24 -3.12 -7.68 3.94
N ILE A 25 -2.96 -6.42 3.55
CA ILE A 25 -1.76 -5.92 2.89
C ILE A 25 -0.54 -5.96 3.83
N LYS A 26 0.61 -6.44 3.34
CA LYS A 26 1.88 -6.41 4.09
C LYS A 26 2.43 -4.97 4.18
N PRO A 27 3.16 -4.60 5.25
CA PRO A 27 3.71 -3.24 5.42
C PRO A 27 4.54 -2.74 4.23
N ARG A 28 5.33 -3.61 3.62
CA ARG A 28 6.12 -3.29 2.42
C ARG A 28 5.23 -2.88 1.24
N ASN A 29 4.17 -3.63 0.97
CA ASN A 29 3.26 -3.34 -0.13
C ASN A 29 2.43 -2.10 0.14
N ARG A 30 2.08 -1.83 1.42
CA ARG A 30 1.42 -0.59 1.82
C ARG A 30 2.25 0.65 1.47
N ARG A 31 3.57 0.61 1.70
CA ARG A 31 4.49 1.70 1.30
C ARG A 31 4.54 1.89 -0.22
N VAL A 32 4.63 0.80 -0.99
CA VAL A 32 4.60 0.87 -2.46
C VAL A 32 3.27 1.47 -2.95
N THR A 33 2.14 1.11 -2.34
CA THR A 33 0.85 1.71 -2.67
C THR A 33 0.81 3.21 -2.32
N GLN A 34 1.36 3.62 -1.17
CA GLN A 34 1.46 5.02 -0.80
C GLN A 34 2.30 5.82 -1.81
N GLU A 35 3.45 5.28 -2.24
CA GLU A 35 4.29 5.88 -3.29
C GLU A 35 3.54 5.98 -4.63
N ALA A 36 2.73 4.99 -4.99
CA ALA A 36 1.90 5.04 -6.20
C ALA A 36 0.82 6.14 -6.11
N CYS A 37 0.20 6.33 -4.94
CA CYS A 37 -0.70 7.45 -4.71
C CYS A 37 0.03 8.79 -4.94
N LEU A 38 1.21 8.96 -4.34
CA LEU A 38 1.99 10.19 -4.47
C LEU A 38 2.51 10.40 -5.88
N HIS A 39 2.86 9.34 -6.62
CA HIS A 39 3.36 9.45 -7.98
C HIS A 39 2.33 10.11 -8.91
N CYS A 40 1.07 9.69 -8.83
CA CYS A 40 0.00 10.24 -9.66
C CYS A 40 -0.61 11.54 -9.10
N HIS A 41 -0.70 11.68 -7.77
CA HIS A 41 -1.37 12.81 -7.13
C HIS A 41 -0.42 13.92 -6.65
N LYS A 42 0.87 13.85 -6.98
CA LYS A 42 1.91 14.76 -6.48
C LYS A 42 1.52 16.22 -6.57
N GLU A 43 1.07 16.67 -7.75
CA GLU A 43 0.77 18.09 -8.00
C GLU A 43 -0.33 18.63 -7.07
N PHE A 44 -1.28 17.79 -6.67
CA PHE A 44 -2.35 18.17 -5.75
C PHE A 44 -1.88 18.18 -4.29
N VAL A 45 -1.03 17.23 -3.89
CA VAL A 45 -0.66 17.01 -2.48
C VAL A 45 0.71 17.56 -2.11
N ASN A 46 1.45 18.19 -3.04
CA ASN A 46 2.84 18.62 -2.82
C ASN A 46 3.00 19.53 -1.58
N HIS A 47 2.03 20.42 -1.36
CA HIS A 47 2.00 21.33 -0.20
C HIS A 47 1.72 20.64 1.14
N LEU A 48 1.28 19.38 1.11
CA LEU A 48 1.00 18.54 2.28
C LEU A 48 2.15 17.57 2.58
N LEU A 49 3.17 17.52 1.72
CA LEU A 49 4.31 16.63 1.93
C LEU A 49 5.21 17.15 3.06
N PRO A 50 5.85 16.24 3.82
CA PRO A 50 6.83 16.62 4.81
C PRO A 50 7.97 17.45 4.20
N ALA A 51 8.46 18.45 4.95
CA ALA A 51 9.55 19.31 4.51
C ALA A 51 10.87 18.54 4.29
N GLU A 52 11.08 17.46 5.05
CA GLU A 52 12.24 16.59 4.93
C GLU A 52 11.85 15.24 4.31
N GLN A 53 12.76 14.67 3.52
CA GLN A 53 12.58 13.33 2.96
C GLN A 53 12.54 12.30 4.08
N GLY A 54 11.47 11.50 4.11
CA GLY A 54 11.27 10.50 5.16
C GLY A 54 10.59 11.04 6.43
N GLY A 55 10.16 12.31 6.43
CA GLY A 55 9.33 12.85 7.50
C GLY A 55 7.98 12.14 7.61
N ASP A 56 7.33 12.29 8.76
CA ASP A 56 6.05 11.64 9.04
C ASP A 56 4.93 12.17 8.14
N MET A 57 4.22 11.27 7.49
CA MET A 57 3.03 11.58 6.70
C MET A 57 1.94 10.55 6.96
N LEU A 58 0.71 11.04 7.06
CA LEU A 58 -0.45 10.15 7.14
C LEU A 58 -0.60 9.37 5.82
N ASN A 59 -0.95 8.10 5.92
CA ASN A 59 -1.24 7.30 4.73
C ASN A 59 -2.53 7.84 4.07
N CYS A 60 -2.57 7.94 2.73
CA CYS A 60 -3.75 8.43 2.01
C CYS A 60 -5.02 7.64 2.38
N ILE A 61 -4.87 6.32 2.54
CA ILE A 61 -5.96 5.40 2.91
C ILE A 61 -6.42 5.53 4.37
N HIS A 62 -5.80 6.37 5.19
CA HIS A 62 -6.30 6.65 6.55
C HIS A 62 -7.66 7.36 6.48
N CYS A 63 -7.81 8.31 5.56
CA CYS A 63 -9.09 8.98 5.28
C CYS A 63 -9.79 8.38 4.05
N HIS A 64 -9.06 8.00 3.01
CA HIS A 64 -9.61 7.41 1.79
C HIS A 64 -9.81 5.88 1.93
N THR A 65 -10.56 5.49 2.96
CA THR A 65 -10.73 4.08 3.39
C THR A 65 -11.43 3.20 2.35
N SER A 66 -12.29 3.79 1.52
CA SER A 66 -12.99 3.09 0.43
C SER A 66 -12.04 2.55 -0.63
N VAL A 67 -11.00 3.32 -0.98
CA VAL A 67 -9.94 2.92 -1.93
C VAL A 67 -9.09 1.78 -1.34
N GLY A 68 -8.87 1.81 -0.02
CA GLY A 68 -8.18 0.75 0.72
C GLY A 68 -9.03 -0.49 0.99
N HIS A 69 -10.30 -0.52 0.55
CA HIS A 69 -11.25 -1.61 0.78
C HIS A 69 -11.48 -1.96 2.25
N ALA A 70 -11.28 -1.02 3.19
CA ALA A 70 -11.37 -1.30 4.62
C ALA A 70 -12.79 -1.67 5.12
N LEU A 71 -13.82 -1.45 4.30
CA LEU A 71 -15.22 -1.76 4.60
C LEU A 71 -15.72 -3.00 3.82
N ARG A 72 -14.81 -3.80 3.26
CA ARG A 72 -15.12 -5.02 2.51
C ARG A 72 -14.66 -6.28 3.24
#